data_AF-R5P7Q5-F1
#
_entry.id   AF-R5P7Q5-F1
#
_cell.length_a   1.000
_cell.length_b   1.000
_cell.length_c   1.000
_cell.angle_alpha   90.00
_cell.angle_beta   90.00
_cell.angle_gamma   90.00
#
_symmetry.space_group_name_H-M   'P 1'
#
loop_
_entity.id
_entity.type
_entity.pdbx_description
1 polymer ?
#
loop_
_entity_poly.entity_id
_entity_poly.type
_entity_poly.pdbx_seq_one_letter_code
_entity_poly.pdbx_strand_id
1 'polypeptide(L)'
;MKGNDNYLHDLVDITRQALADQGRRQYLKTIADYNAFARKDFRKDADRFLKMIMMQDSLLGTRSEFRLGRWTQQARNLGNTAKEKELYEWNARVQITTWGNRVCADKGGLRDYANKEWQGLLKDFYYNRWKIYFDALEKQMADDTKPNYEALGGGKNANKTASELFAMALPHGPEIDWYAIEEPWTLQHNQYSAKAVGNAVEMAKMAMKMIADGE
;
A
#
# COMPACT_ATOMS: atom_id res chain seq x y z
N MET A 1 20.51 14.11 23.45
CA MET A 1 20.43 12.80 22.75
C MET A 1 20.40 12.88 21.22
N LYS A 2 20.16 14.04 20.58
CA LYS A 2 19.99 14.17 19.11
C LYS A 2 21.16 13.67 18.21
N GLY A 3 22.36 13.47 18.74
CA GLY A 3 23.51 12.94 18.01
C GLY A 3 23.81 11.45 18.27
N ASN A 4 23.00 10.77 19.08
CA ASN A 4 23.18 9.34 19.37
C ASN A 4 22.42 8.51 18.33
N ASP A 5 23.15 7.63 17.62
CA ASP A 5 22.59 6.86 16.51
C ASP A 5 21.50 5.87 16.93
N ASN A 6 21.67 5.18 18.05
CA ASN A 6 20.68 4.24 18.59
C ASN A 6 19.40 4.97 18.98
N TYR A 7 19.53 6.14 19.62
CA TYR A 7 18.37 6.98 19.93
C TYR A 7 17.60 7.40 18.66
N LEU A 8 18.31 7.73 17.57
CA LEU A 8 17.66 8.11 16.32
C LEU A 8 16.99 6.93 15.63
N HIS A 9 17.55 5.72 15.76
CA HIS A 9 16.91 4.49 15.30
C HIS A 9 15.59 4.26 16.06
N ASP A 10 15.64 4.25 17.39
CA ASP A 10 14.47 4.03 18.25
C ASP A 10 13.40 5.09 18.04
N LEU A 11 13.80 6.36 17.90
CA LEU A 11 12.87 7.46 17.61
C LEU A 11 12.09 7.20 16.31
N VAL A 12 12.78 6.78 15.24
CA VAL A 12 12.14 6.52 13.95
C VAL A 12 11.26 5.27 14.04
N ASP A 13 11.69 4.22 14.71
CA ASP A 13 10.94 2.97 14.80
C ASP A 13 9.66 3.10 15.64
N ILE A 14 9.73 3.80 16.78
CA ILE A 14 8.55 4.09 17.60
C ILE A 14 7.59 5.01 16.85
N THR A 15 8.09 6.02 16.13
CA THR A 15 7.24 6.93 15.36
C THR A 15 6.59 6.22 14.17
N ARG A 16 7.29 5.28 13.51
CA ARG A 16 6.72 4.37 12.51
C ARG A 16 5.55 3.59 13.11
N GLN A 17 5.72 3.00 14.28
CA GLN A 17 4.63 2.25 14.93
C GLN A 17 3.41 3.14 15.24
N ALA A 18 3.63 4.37 15.74
CA ALA A 18 2.55 5.31 16.01
C ALA A 18 1.77 5.71 14.73
N LEU A 19 2.47 5.89 13.61
CA LEU A 19 1.85 6.14 12.31
C LEU A 19 1.05 4.93 11.82
N ALA A 20 1.58 3.71 11.96
CA ALA A 20 0.88 2.48 11.59
C ALA A 20 -0.42 2.29 12.40
N ASP A 21 -0.37 2.49 13.71
CA ASP A 21 -1.53 2.39 14.60
C ASP A 21 -2.61 3.43 14.25
N GLN A 22 -2.20 4.68 14.01
CA GLN A 22 -3.12 5.73 13.58
C GLN A 22 -3.63 5.48 12.15
N GLY A 23 -2.81 4.87 11.28
CA GLY A 23 -3.20 4.45 9.94
C GLY A 23 -4.34 3.44 9.99
N ARG A 24 -4.29 2.46 10.91
CA ARG A 24 -5.39 1.51 11.12
C ARG A 24 -6.69 2.20 11.53
N ARG A 25 -6.62 3.18 12.43
CA ARG A 25 -7.80 3.98 12.83
C ARG A 25 -8.36 4.78 11.65
N GLN A 26 -7.50 5.42 10.87
CA GLN A 26 -7.90 6.15 9.68
C GLN A 26 -8.56 5.24 8.65
N TYR A 27 -8.01 4.05 8.39
CA TYR A 27 -8.63 3.05 7.50
C TYR A 27 -10.04 2.68 7.95
N LEU A 28 -10.23 2.37 9.24
CA LEU A 28 -11.55 2.03 9.78
C LEU A 28 -12.55 3.17 9.59
N LYS A 29 -12.11 4.42 9.77
CA LYS A 29 -12.94 5.60 9.49
C LYS A 29 -13.28 5.72 8.00
N THR A 30 -12.30 5.58 7.11
CA THR A 30 -12.52 5.59 5.65
C THR A 30 -13.55 4.53 5.23
N ILE A 31 -13.48 3.31 5.78
CA ILE A 31 -14.43 2.24 5.48
C ILE A 31 -15.82 2.51 6.09
N ALA A 32 -15.91 3.13 7.26
CA ALA A 32 -17.19 3.58 7.80
C ALA A 32 -17.86 4.62 6.88
N ASP A 33 -17.09 5.57 6.35
CA ASP A 33 -17.59 6.57 5.40
C ASP A 33 -18.05 5.92 4.08
N TYR A 34 -17.35 4.89 3.60
CA TYR A 34 -17.77 4.07 2.45
C TYR A 34 -19.12 3.39 2.71
N ASN A 35 -19.25 2.67 3.82
CA ASN A 35 -20.46 1.93 4.18
C ASN A 35 -21.67 2.84 4.40
N ALA A 36 -21.43 4.08 4.86
CA ALA A 36 -22.46 5.10 5.03
C ALA A 36 -22.80 5.86 3.74
N PHE A 37 -22.19 5.52 2.60
CA PHE A 37 -22.29 6.27 1.35
C PHE A 37 -21.91 7.77 1.47
N ALA A 38 -21.08 8.12 2.46
CA ALA A 38 -20.65 9.48 2.76
C ALA A 38 -19.50 9.91 1.84
N ARG A 39 -19.77 10.05 0.53
CA ARG A 39 -18.75 10.23 -0.53
C ARG A 39 -17.72 11.34 -0.27
N LYS A 40 -18.16 12.48 0.27
CA LYS A 40 -17.26 13.60 0.58
C LYS A 40 -16.29 13.25 1.71
N ASP A 41 -16.78 12.61 2.76
CA ASP A 41 -15.97 12.19 3.90
C ASP A 41 -15.05 11.03 3.51
N PHE A 42 -15.57 10.04 2.76
CA PHE A 42 -14.76 8.97 2.19
C PHE A 42 -13.54 9.50 1.42
N ARG A 43 -13.75 10.44 0.50
CA ARG A 43 -12.66 11.02 -0.29
C ARG A 43 -11.61 11.72 0.59
N LYS A 44 -12.07 12.52 1.55
CA LYS A 44 -11.21 13.24 2.51
C LYS A 44 -10.36 12.27 3.33
N ASP A 45 -10.98 11.21 3.80
CA ASP A 45 -10.39 10.22 4.69
C ASP A 45 -9.46 9.24 3.97
N ALA A 46 -9.82 8.83 2.76
CA ALA A 46 -8.95 8.08 1.86
C ALA A 46 -7.68 8.87 1.51
N ASP A 47 -7.81 10.16 1.17
CA ASP A 47 -6.68 11.05 0.90
C ASP A 47 -5.78 11.23 2.15
N ARG A 48 -6.38 11.38 3.34
CA ARG A 48 -5.62 11.43 4.60
C ARG A 48 -4.82 10.14 4.81
N PHE A 49 -5.43 8.97 4.62
CA PHE A 49 -4.75 7.68 4.74
C PHE A 49 -3.55 7.57 3.78
N LEU A 50 -3.74 7.94 2.51
CA LEU A 50 -2.68 7.92 1.50
C LEU A 50 -1.53 8.87 1.86
N LYS A 51 -1.84 10.06 2.38
CA LYS A 51 -0.83 11.00 2.89
C LYS A 51 -0.06 10.43 4.09
N MET A 52 -0.71 9.65 4.96
CA MET A 52 -0.03 9.00 6.08
C MET A 52 1.01 7.97 5.61
N ILE A 53 0.72 7.20 4.55
CA ILE A 53 1.72 6.31 3.94
C ILE A 53 2.92 7.11 3.44
N MET A 54 2.69 8.25 2.78
CA MET A 54 3.77 9.12 2.29
C MET A 54 4.59 9.75 3.42
N MET A 55 3.96 10.10 4.54
CA MET A 55 4.64 10.57 5.75
C MET A 55 5.51 9.45 6.35
N GLN A 56 5.00 8.23 6.43
CA GLN A 56 5.77 7.08 6.89
C GLN A 56 6.95 6.75 5.97
N ASP A 57 6.76 6.77 4.65
CA ASP A 57 7.85 6.61 3.66
C ASP A 57 8.97 7.63 3.89
N SER A 58 8.59 8.91 4.08
CA SER A 58 9.54 10.01 4.30
C SER A 58 10.28 9.88 5.63
N LEU A 59 9.59 9.50 6.71
CA LEU A 59 10.17 9.24 8.02
C LEU A 59 11.23 8.13 7.95
N LEU A 60 10.89 7.00 7.32
CA LEU A 60 11.77 5.85 7.18
C LEU A 60 12.98 6.16 6.28
N GLY A 61 12.84 7.13 5.37
CA GLY A 61 13.93 7.63 4.55
C GLY A 61 15.10 8.22 5.33
N THR A 62 14.89 8.60 6.59
CA THR A 62 15.91 9.23 7.46
C THR A 62 16.92 8.25 8.05
N ARG A 63 16.73 6.94 7.88
CA ARG A 63 17.61 5.88 8.39
C ARG A 63 17.92 4.88 7.29
N SER A 64 19.19 4.52 7.11
CA SER A 64 19.60 3.61 6.03
C SER A 64 19.03 2.20 6.20
N GLU A 65 18.74 1.77 7.43
CA GLU A 65 18.18 0.45 7.77
C GLU A 65 16.76 0.24 7.22
N PHE A 66 15.99 1.32 7.07
CA PHE A 66 14.59 1.27 6.62
C PHE A 66 14.43 1.63 5.13
N ARG A 67 15.49 1.49 4.32
CA ARG A 67 15.46 1.86 2.90
C ARG A 67 15.52 0.64 2.00
N LEU A 68 14.58 0.55 1.07
CA LEU A 68 14.58 -0.50 0.05
C LEU A 68 15.89 -0.52 -0.75
N GLY A 69 16.47 0.66 -1.01
CA GLY A 69 17.74 0.79 -1.71
C GLY A 69 18.92 0.08 -1.04
N ARG A 70 18.92 -0.02 0.30
CA ARG A 70 19.95 -0.78 1.01
C ARG A 70 19.82 -2.27 0.70
N TRP A 71 18.61 -2.79 0.74
CA TRP A 71 18.31 -4.20 0.46
C TRP A 71 18.63 -4.59 -0.98
N THR A 72 18.11 -3.85 -1.96
CA THR A 72 18.34 -4.16 -3.37
C THR A 72 19.80 -3.97 -3.77
N GLN A 73 20.50 -2.96 -3.23
CA GLN A 73 21.93 -2.79 -3.49
C GLN A 73 22.77 -3.93 -2.89
N GLN A 74 22.44 -4.41 -1.69
CA GLN A 74 23.10 -5.57 -1.10
C GLN A 74 22.93 -6.81 -1.98
N ALA A 75 21.72 -7.07 -2.47
CA ALA A 75 21.46 -8.18 -3.38
C ALA A 75 22.28 -8.06 -4.69
N ARG A 76 22.29 -6.87 -5.30
CA ARG A 76 23.11 -6.60 -6.51
C ARG A 76 24.60 -6.74 -6.27
N ASN A 77 25.10 -6.47 -5.06
CA ASN A 77 26.52 -6.58 -4.74
C ASN A 77 27.00 -8.03 -4.63
N LEU A 78 26.09 -9.01 -4.52
CA LEU A 78 26.43 -10.43 -4.51
C LEU A 78 26.70 -10.99 -5.91
N GLY A 79 26.24 -10.31 -6.97
CA GLY A 79 26.42 -10.76 -8.36
C GLY A 79 27.73 -10.26 -8.98
N ASN A 80 28.37 -11.08 -9.81
CA ASN A 80 29.62 -10.75 -10.51
C ASN A 80 29.36 -10.20 -11.93
N THR A 81 28.26 -10.60 -12.55
CA THR A 81 27.85 -10.14 -13.90
C THR A 81 26.57 -9.29 -13.85
N ALA A 82 26.33 -8.45 -14.87
CA ALA A 82 25.11 -7.64 -14.94
C ALA A 82 23.83 -8.48 -14.80
N LYS A 83 23.78 -9.65 -15.46
CA LYS A 83 22.66 -10.60 -15.39
C LYS A 83 22.44 -11.14 -13.98
N GLU A 84 23.51 -11.49 -13.27
CA GLU A 84 23.41 -11.96 -11.88
C GLU A 84 22.89 -10.84 -10.95
N LYS A 85 23.35 -9.60 -11.14
CA LYS A 85 22.88 -8.46 -10.35
C LYS A 85 21.38 -8.22 -10.54
N GLU A 86 20.91 -8.27 -11.78
CA GLU A 86 19.48 -8.15 -12.12
C GLU A 86 18.67 -9.30 -11.52
N LEU A 87 19.15 -10.55 -11.63
CA LEU A 87 18.50 -11.72 -11.03
C LEU A 87 18.40 -11.61 -9.51
N TYR A 88 19.46 -11.18 -8.84
CA TYR A 88 19.46 -11.05 -7.38
C TYR A 88 18.60 -9.88 -6.89
N GLU A 89 18.53 -8.78 -7.65
CA GLU A 89 17.56 -7.72 -7.36
C GLU A 89 16.12 -8.22 -7.51
N TRP A 90 15.82 -8.97 -8.58
CA TRP A 90 14.50 -9.57 -8.78
C TRP A 90 14.13 -10.50 -7.61
N ASN A 91 15.03 -11.40 -7.21
CA ASN A 91 14.84 -12.27 -6.03
C ASN A 91 14.56 -11.44 -4.76
N ALA A 92 15.32 -10.37 -4.55
CA ALA A 92 15.17 -9.49 -3.39
C ALA A 92 13.82 -8.76 -3.35
N ARG A 93 13.30 -8.35 -4.52
CA ARG A 93 11.98 -7.71 -4.67
C ARG A 93 10.84 -8.71 -4.47
N VAL A 94 10.93 -9.87 -5.11
CA VAL A 94 9.94 -10.96 -5.00
C VAL A 94 9.80 -11.40 -3.55
N GLN A 95 10.91 -11.67 -2.85
CA GLN A 95 10.89 -12.18 -1.48
C GLN A 95 10.06 -11.32 -0.52
N ILE A 96 10.13 -9.99 -0.65
CA ILE A 96 9.47 -9.05 0.27
C ILE A 96 8.06 -8.60 -0.20
N THR A 97 7.57 -9.15 -1.33
CA THR A 97 6.27 -8.80 -1.92
C THR A 97 5.46 -10.05 -2.29
N THR A 98 5.49 -10.50 -3.55
CA THR A 98 4.69 -11.63 -4.05
C THR A 98 5.19 -12.99 -3.55
N TRP A 99 6.42 -13.04 -3.02
CA TRP A 99 7.16 -14.21 -2.54
C TRP A 99 7.50 -15.25 -3.61
N GLY A 100 6.68 -15.38 -4.65
CA GLY A 100 6.94 -16.20 -5.81
C GLY A 100 6.01 -15.85 -6.98
N ASN A 101 5.71 -16.86 -7.80
CA ASN A 101 4.77 -16.71 -8.91
C ASN A 101 3.32 -16.58 -8.42
N ARG A 102 2.37 -16.36 -9.34
CA ARG A 102 0.94 -16.23 -9.05
C ARG A 102 0.38 -17.35 -8.17
N VAL A 103 0.78 -18.60 -8.42
CA VAL A 103 0.30 -19.74 -7.64
C VAL A 103 0.77 -19.63 -6.19
N CYS A 104 2.03 -19.28 -5.96
CA CYS A 104 2.56 -19.05 -4.61
C CYS A 104 1.87 -17.87 -3.91
N ALA A 105 1.70 -16.76 -4.62
CA ALA A 105 1.10 -15.54 -4.07
C ALA A 105 -0.39 -15.71 -3.73
N ASP A 106 -1.19 -16.22 -4.68
CA ASP A 106 -2.65 -16.30 -4.56
C ASP A 106 -3.13 -17.56 -3.85
N LYS A 107 -2.62 -18.73 -4.25
CA LYS A 107 -3.09 -20.04 -3.73
C LYS A 107 -2.25 -20.53 -2.56
N GLY A 108 -0.95 -20.21 -2.56
CA GLY A 108 -0.03 -20.58 -1.49
C GLY A 108 -0.14 -19.70 -0.25
N GLY A 109 -0.84 -18.56 -0.33
CA GLY A 109 -1.00 -17.62 0.78
C GLY A 109 0.28 -16.88 1.18
N LEU A 110 1.25 -16.78 0.25
CA LEU A 110 2.57 -16.21 0.54
C LEU A 110 2.70 -14.73 0.15
N ARG A 111 1.69 -14.14 -0.50
CA ARG A 111 1.63 -12.69 -0.75
C ARG A 111 1.85 -11.92 0.56
N ASP A 112 2.73 -10.93 0.51
CA ASP A 112 3.10 -10.05 1.64
C ASP A 112 3.65 -10.78 2.88
N TYR A 113 3.99 -12.07 2.80
CA TYR A 113 4.45 -12.86 3.96
C TYR A 113 5.68 -12.24 4.63
N ALA A 114 6.63 -11.76 3.83
CA ALA A 114 7.83 -11.08 4.31
C ALA A 114 7.79 -9.58 4.04
N ASN A 115 6.61 -8.96 4.15
CA ASN A 115 6.44 -7.51 4.00
C ASN A 115 7.42 -6.71 4.88
N LYS A 116 7.68 -5.47 4.45
CA LYS A 116 8.57 -4.53 5.10
C LYS A 116 7.97 -3.13 5.01
N GLU A 117 8.10 -2.38 6.10
CA GLU A 117 7.87 -0.94 6.09
C GLU A 117 9.18 -0.25 5.76
N TRP A 118 9.45 -0.13 4.46
CA TRP A 118 10.67 0.51 3.96
C TRP A 118 10.35 1.68 3.04
N GLN A 119 11.17 2.73 3.14
CA GLN A 119 11.17 3.84 2.20
C GLN A 119 11.42 3.33 0.77
N GLY A 120 10.64 3.83 -0.17
CA GLY A 120 10.58 3.40 -1.56
C GLY A 120 9.54 2.30 -1.76
N LEU A 121 9.54 1.28 -0.90
CA LEU A 121 8.53 0.20 -0.98
C LEU A 121 7.14 0.71 -0.58
N LEU A 122 7.03 1.50 0.49
CA LEU A 122 5.76 2.11 0.89
C LEU A 122 5.18 2.99 -0.22
N LYS A 123 5.98 3.90 -0.78
CA LYS A 123 5.54 4.80 -1.86
C LYS A 123 5.22 4.09 -3.17
N ASP A 124 6.09 3.19 -3.64
CA ASP A 124 5.98 2.71 -5.03
C ASP A 124 5.23 1.37 -5.14
N PHE A 125 4.98 0.67 -4.02
CA PHE A 125 4.22 -0.58 -3.97
C PHE A 125 2.93 -0.46 -3.15
N TYR A 126 3.04 -0.20 -1.84
CA TYR A 126 1.86 -0.24 -0.95
C TYR A 126 0.90 0.93 -1.15
N TYR A 127 1.40 2.16 -1.32
CA TYR A 127 0.58 3.33 -1.62
C TYR A 127 -0.25 3.12 -2.89
N ASN A 128 0.37 2.58 -3.94
CA ASN A 128 -0.32 2.32 -5.21
C ASN A 128 -1.45 1.31 -5.05
N ARG A 129 -1.23 0.24 -4.25
CA ARG A 129 -2.30 -0.72 -3.93
C ARG A 129 -3.46 -0.07 -3.20
N TRP A 130 -3.18 0.72 -2.16
CA TRP A 130 -4.21 1.44 -1.40
C TRP A 130 -4.97 2.45 -2.25
N LYS A 131 -4.26 3.17 -3.13
CA LYS A 131 -4.89 4.11 -4.05
C LYS A 131 -5.84 3.40 -5.01
N ILE A 132 -5.41 2.30 -5.64
CA ILE A 132 -6.26 1.51 -6.54
C ILE A 132 -7.51 1.01 -5.81
N TYR A 133 -7.35 0.53 -4.58
CA TYR A 133 -8.48 0.08 -3.76
C TYR A 133 -9.47 1.21 -3.46
N PHE A 134 -9.00 2.36 -2.97
CA PHE A 134 -9.89 3.49 -2.67
C PHE A 134 -10.53 4.10 -3.91
N ASP A 135 -9.80 4.19 -5.03
CA ASP A 135 -10.37 4.64 -6.31
C ASP A 135 -11.50 3.69 -6.77
N ALA A 136 -11.33 2.38 -6.58
CA ALA A 136 -12.35 1.39 -6.94
C ALA A 136 -13.61 1.51 -6.06
N LEU A 137 -13.43 1.70 -4.75
CA LEU A 137 -14.54 1.96 -3.82
C LEU A 137 -15.26 3.27 -4.16
N GLU A 138 -14.53 4.34 -4.46
CA GLU A 138 -15.12 5.62 -4.86
C GLU A 138 -15.93 5.49 -6.15
N LYS A 139 -15.42 4.73 -7.12
CA LYS A 139 -16.12 4.43 -8.36
C LYS A 139 -17.42 3.66 -8.08
N GLN A 140 -17.37 2.64 -7.23
CA GLN A 140 -18.55 1.87 -6.83
C GLN A 140 -19.62 2.76 -6.20
N MET A 141 -19.24 3.62 -5.23
CA MET A 141 -20.17 4.59 -4.64
C MET A 141 -20.77 5.56 -5.66
N ALA A 142 -20.04 5.88 -6.75
CA ALA A 142 -20.54 6.75 -7.80
C ALA A 142 -21.51 6.01 -8.75
N ASP A 143 -21.23 4.76 -9.08
CA ASP A 143 -22.05 3.94 -9.96
C ASP A 143 -23.39 3.56 -9.29
N ASP A 144 -23.38 3.29 -7.98
CA ASP A 144 -24.58 2.97 -7.17
C ASP A 144 -25.57 4.15 -7.04
N THR A 145 -25.18 5.37 -7.44
CA THR A 145 -26.09 6.53 -7.47
C THR A 145 -26.93 6.63 -8.75
N LYS A 146 -26.74 5.73 -9.72
CA LYS A 146 -27.44 5.75 -11.01
C LYS A 146 -28.40 4.56 -11.12
N PRO A 147 -29.61 4.74 -11.69
CA PRO A 147 -30.46 3.61 -12.03
C PRO A 147 -29.72 2.67 -13.00
N ASN A 148 -29.48 1.43 -12.58
CA ASN A 148 -28.90 0.40 -13.44
C ASN A 148 -30.00 -0.53 -13.96
N TYR A 149 -30.55 -0.21 -15.14
CA TYR A 149 -31.59 -1.00 -15.78
C TYR A 149 -31.15 -2.44 -16.12
N GLU A 150 -29.87 -2.67 -16.40
CA GLU A 150 -29.36 -4.04 -16.61
C GLU A 150 -29.32 -4.82 -15.29
N ALA A 151 -29.02 -4.18 -14.15
CA ALA A 151 -29.09 -4.83 -12.84
C ALA A 151 -30.53 -5.19 -12.43
N LEU A 152 -31.53 -4.53 -13.00
CA LEU A 152 -32.95 -4.82 -12.80
C LEU A 152 -33.50 -5.92 -13.75
N GLY A 153 -32.62 -6.72 -14.37
CA GLY A 153 -33.01 -7.81 -15.28
C GLY A 153 -33.23 -7.36 -16.72
N GLY A 154 -32.71 -6.21 -17.13
CA GLY A 154 -32.66 -5.79 -18.53
C GLY A 154 -31.40 -6.28 -19.27
N GLY A 155 -31.42 -6.22 -20.60
CA GLY A 155 -30.23 -6.44 -21.43
C GLY A 155 -29.58 -7.81 -21.22
N LYS A 156 -28.28 -7.82 -20.89
CA LYS A 156 -27.47 -9.04 -20.67
C LYS A 156 -27.97 -9.91 -19.52
N ASN A 157 -28.80 -9.35 -18.63
CA ASN A 157 -29.34 -10.04 -17.46
C ASN A 157 -30.82 -10.46 -17.64
N ALA A 158 -31.40 -10.33 -18.84
CA ALA A 158 -32.80 -10.65 -19.11
C ALA A 158 -33.21 -12.09 -18.77
N ASN A 159 -32.25 -13.01 -18.82
CA ASN A 159 -32.49 -14.43 -18.53
C ASN A 159 -32.13 -14.84 -17.09
N LYS A 160 -31.73 -13.89 -16.23
CA LYS A 160 -31.36 -14.18 -14.85
C LYS A 160 -32.60 -14.23 -13.95
N THR A 161 -32.57 -15.15 -13.00
CA THR A 161 -33.57 -15.26 -11.95
C THR A 161 -33.48 -14.09 -10.96
N ALA A 162 -34.57 -13.83 -10.24
CA ALA A 162 -34.58 -12.82 -9.17
C ALA A 162 -33.48 -13.07 -8.12
N SER A 163 -33.17 -14.33 -7.80
CA SER A 163 -32.09 -14.69 -6.87
C SER A 163 -30.70 -14.33 -7.40
N GLU A 164 -30.44 -14.54 -8.69
CA GLU A 164 -29.18 -14.16 -9.32
C GLU A 164 -29.04 -12.63 -9.41
N LEU A 165 -30.12 -11.93 -9.76
CA LEU A 165 -30.14 -10.46 -9.78
C LEU A 165 -29.91 -9.89 -8.37
N PHE A 166 -30.54 -10.47 -7.35
CA PHE A 166 -30.34 -10.08 -5.95
C PHE A 166 -28.89 -10.34 -5.50
N ALA A 167 -28.32 -11.50 -5.82
CA ALA A 167 -26.93 -11.81 -5.51
C ALA A 167 -25.93 -10.87 -6.21
N MET A 168 -26.23 -10.46 -7.45
CA MET A 168 -25.45 -9.46 -8.19
C MET A 168 -25.62 -8.04 -7.66
N ALA A 169 -26.76 -7.73 -7.02
CA ALA A 169 -27.04 -6.44 -6.41
C ALA A 169 -26.50 -6.31 -4.98
N LEU A 170 -26.06 -7.41 -4.35
CA LEU A 170 -25.39 -7.34 -3.06
C LEU A 170 -24.05 -6.58 -3.19
N PRO A 171 -23.70 -5.73 -2.22
CA PRO A 171 -22.40 -5.05 -2.22
C PRO A 171 -21.29 -6.09 -2.15
N HIS A 172 -20.54 -6.23 -3.24
CA HIS A 172 -19.28 -6.97 -3.25
C HIS A 172 -18.14 -5.96 -3.24
N GLY A 173 -17.06 -6.29 -2.54
CA GLY A 173 -15.83 -5.49 -2.64
C GLY A 173 -15.29 -5.50 -4.07
N PRO A 174 -14.47 -4.52 -4.45
CA PRO A 174 -13.91 -4.46 -5.79
C PRO A 174 -13.04 -5.70 -6.06
N GLU A 175 -13.32 -6.38 -7.18
CA GLU A 175 -12.47 -7.46 -7.68
C GLU A 175 -11.21 -6.86 -8.34
N ILE A 176 -10.06 -7.05 -7.69
CA ILE A 176 -8.78 -6.51 -8.14
C ILE A 176 -7.80 -7.68 -8.30
N ASP A 177 -7.25 -7.85 -9.50
CA ASP A 177 -6.14 -8.77 -9.73
C ASP A 177 -4.85 -8.15 -9.18
N TRP A 178 -4.62 -8.37 -7.88
CA TRP A 178 -3.46 -7.83 -7.18
C TRP A 178 -2.14 -8.30 -7.77
N TYR A 179 -2.03 -9.58 -8.17
CA TYR A 179 -0.78 -10.10 -8.71
C TYR A 179 -0.40 -9.40 -10.03
N ALA A 180 -1.38 -9.12 -10.90
CA ALA A 180 -1.11 -8.39 -12.15
C ALA A 180 -0.62 -6.95 -11.92
N ILE A 181 -0.93 -6.35 -10.76
CA ILE A 181 -0.43 -5.04 -10.36
C ILE A 181 0.95 -5.15 -9.70
N GLU A 182 1.16 -6.19 -8.89
CA GLU A 182 2.35 -6.38 -8.07
C GLU A 182 3.56 -6.91 -8.87
N GLU A 183 3.33 -7.87 -9.76
CA GLU A 183 4.39 -8.54 -10.52
C GLU A 183 5.23 -7.56 -11.36
N PRO A 184 4.64 -6.60 -12.11
CA PRO A 184 5.43 -5.62 -12.86
C PRO A 184 6.41 -4.83 -11.99
N TRP A 185 6.07 -4.55 -10.73
CA TRP A 185 6.98 -3.87 -9.80
C TRP A 185 8.20 -4.72 -9.46
N THR A 186 8.04 -6.05 -9.36
CA THR A 186 9.14 -6.97 -9.07
C THR A 186 10.18 -7.05 -10.20
N LEU A 187 9.74 -6.79 -11.43
CA LEU A 187 10.57 -6.82 -12.65
C LEU A 187 11.31 -5.50 -12.92
N GLN A 188 11.08 -4.47 -12.11
CA GLN A 188 11.75 -3.18 -12.28
C GLN A 188 13.21 -3.22 -11.78
N HIS A 189 14.04 -2.39 -12.41
CA HIS A 189 15.43 -2.14 -11.99
C HIS A 189 15.65 -0.69 -11.51
N ASN A 190 14.59 -0.06 -11.00
CA ASN A 190 14.64 1.32 -10.50
C ASN A 190 15.64 1.45 -9.36
N GLN A 191 16.51 2.46 -9.43
CA GLN A 191 17.51 2.70 -8.39
C GLN A 191 16.89 3.43 -7.21
N TYR A 192 16.80 2.74 -6.07
CA TYR A 192 16.55 3.35 -4.78
C TYR A 192 17.88 3.65 -4.10
N SER A 193 18.06 4.88 -3.61
CA SER A 193 19.26 5.22 -2.84
C SER A 193 19.31 4.45 -1.51
N ALA A 194 20.46 3.86 -1.19
CA ALA A 194 20.75 3.27 0.11
C ALA A 194 21.08 4.32 1.19
N LYS A 195 21.38 5.57 0.80
CA LYS A 195 21.76 6.64 1.73
C LYS A 195 20.52 7.27 2.37
N ALA A 196 20.55 7.42 3.69
CA ALA A 196 19.57 8.20 4.43
C ALA A 196 19.44 9.64 3.89
N VAL A 197 18.22 10.18 3.95
CA VAL A 197 17.89 11.55 3.53
C VAL A 197 17.02 12.23 4.58
N GLY A 198 17.16 13.54 4.73
CA GLY A 198 16.38 14.32 5.70
C GLY A 198 16.90 14.21 7.13
N ASN A 199 16.10 14.70 8.08
CA ASN A 199 16.44 14.73 9.51
C ASN A 199 15.40 13.94 10.30
N ALA A 200 15.84 12.89 11.01
CA ALA A 200 14.98 12.00 11.77
C ALA A 200 14.12 12.72 12.82
N VAL A 201 14.71 13.70 13.54
CA VAL A 201 14.00 14.44 14.59
C VAL A 201 12.93 15.34 14.00
N GLU A 202 13.23 16.05 12.91
CA GLU A 202 12.25 16.93 12.26
C GLU A 202 11.14 16.12 11.56
N MET A 203 11.46 15.01 10.90
CA MET A 203 10.45 14.11 10.33
C MET A 203 9.56 13.48 11.40
N ALA A 204 10.14 13.07 12.54
CA ALA A 204 9.35 12.52 13.65
C ALA A 204 8.37 13.56 14.20
N LYS A 205 8.80 14.82 14.37
CA LYS A 205 7.89 15.91 14.78
C LYS A 205 6.76 16.13 13.77
N MET A 206 7.06 16.12 12.47
CA MET A 206 6.03 16.28 11.43
C MET A 206 5.02 15.12 11.45
N ALA A 207 5.50 13.88 11.61
CA ALA A 207 4.65 12.71 11.78
C ALA A 207 3.76 12.82 13.01
N MET A 208 4.31 13.19 14.17
CA MET A 208 3.53 13.36 15.39
C MET A 208 2.50 14.49 15.28
N LYS A 209 2.85 15.59 14.60
CA LYS A 209 1.89 16.65 14.30
C LYS A 209 0.76 16.15 13.41
N MET A 210 1.07 15.37 12.37
CA MET A 210 0.06 14.78 11.49
C MET A 210 -0.90 13.82 12.23
N ILE A 211 -0.39 13.10 13.22
CA ILE A 211 -1.21 12.24 14.10
C ILE A 211 -2.16 13.12 14.93
N ALA A 212 -1.63 14.16 15.59
CA ALA A 212 -2.39 15.06 16.47
C ALA A 212 -3.44 15.90 15.72
N ASP A 213 -3.12 16.42 14.53
CA ASP A 213 -4.02 17.26 13.73
C ASP A 213 -5.23 16.48 13.15
N GLY A 214 -5.27 15.16 13.30
CA GLY A 214 -6.39 14.32 12.86
C GLY A 214 -7.16 13.61 13.99
N GLU A 215 -6.89 13.97 15.24
CA GLU A 215 -7.82 13.76 16.37
C GLU A 215 -8.79 14.94 16.46
#